data_AF-A0A923BFX3-F1
#
_entry.id   AF-A0A923BFX3-F1
#
_cell.length_a   1.000
_cell.length_b   1.000
_cell.length_c   1.000
_cell.angle_alpha   90.00
_cell.angle_beta   90.00
_cell.angle_gamma   90.00
#
_symmetry.space_group_name_H-M   'P 1'
#
loop_
_entity.id
_entity.type
_entity.pdbx_description
1 polymer ?
#
loop_
_entity_poly.entity_id
_entity_poly.type
_entity_poly.pdbx_seq_one_letter_code
_entity_poly.pdbx_strand_id
1 'polypeptide(L)'
;MGVHECEICQFHGEAVGSANLYIPFDGNIYVCPELITHYINAHLYSPPSIFCDAVLACPPMNSMGYKRLLLACNGQVLWKPPSE
;
A
#
# COMPACT_ATOMS: atom_id res chain seq x y z
N MET A 1 -10.79 -10.36 1.61
CA MET A 1 -9.43 -10.54 1.08
C MET A 1 -8.87 -11.86 1.62
N GLY A 2 -8.07 -12.56 0.81
CA GLY A 2 -7.43 -13.82 1.20
C GLY A 2 -6.00 -13.59 1.70
N VAL A 3 -5.41 -14.65 2.25
CA VAL A 3 -4.01 -14.67 2.66
C VAL A 3 -3.15 -14.92 1.42
N HIS A 4 -2.09 -14.12 1.26
CA HIS A 4 -1.07 -14.26 0.24
C HIS A 4 0.24 -14.74 0.88
N GLU A 5 0.79 -15.82 0.34
CA GLU A 5 2.09 -16.37 0.72
C GLU A 5 3.08 -16.10 -0.41
N CYS A 6 4.32 -15.75 -0.08
CA CYS A 6 5.34 -15.58 -1.10
C CYS A 6 5.70 -16.93 -1.74
N GLU A 7 5.53 -17.01 -3.06
CA GLU A 7 5.82 -18.22 -3.85
C GLU A 7 7.25 -18.27 -4.42
N ILE A 8 8.04 -17.22 -4.23
CA ILE A 8 9.42 -17.11 -4.76
C ILE A 8 10.45 -17.59 -3.73
N CYS A 9 10.08 -17.57 -2.45
CA CYS A 9 10.89 -18.09 -1.36
C CYS A 9 11.18 -19.58 -1.52
N GLN A 10 12.35 -20.01 -1.03
CA GLN A 10 12.74 -21.43 -1.09
C GLN A 10 11.89 -22.29 -0.17
N PHE A 11 11.44 -21.73 0.96
CA PHE A 11 10.62 -22.41 1.95
C PHE A 11 9.25 -21.75 2.08
N HIS A 12 8.23 -22.58 2.26
CA HIS A 12 6.86 -22.14 2.48
C HIS A 12 6.71 -21.35 3.78
N GLY A 13 5.85 -20.33 3.74
CA GLY A 13 5.49 -19.52 4.91
C GLY A 13 6.53 -18.50 5.36
N GLU A 14 7.62 -18.28 4.63
CA GLU A 14 8.65 -17.28 4.99
C GLU A 14 8.10 -15.84 5.03
N ALA A 15 7.15 -15.54 4.15
CA ALA A 15 6.45 -14.25 4.14
C ALA A 15 4.99 -14.46 3.78
N VAL A 16 4.10 -13.97 4.65
CA VAL A 16 2.65 -14.11 4.52
C VAL A 16 2.01 -12.77 4.86
N GLY A 17 1.03 -12.35 4.07
CA GLY A 17 0.30 -11.10 4.27
C GLY A 17 -1.16 -11.23 3.82
N SER A 18 -2.02 -10.36 4.34
CA SER A 18 -3.44 -10.29 3.96
C SER A 18 -3.93 -8.86 3.73
N ALA A 19 -3.09 -7.86 4.01
CA ALA A 19 -3.42 -6.46 3.84
C ALA A 19 -2.83 -5.87 2.56
N ASN A 20 -3.46 -4.78 2.12
CA ASN A 20 -2.95 -3.89 1.09
C ASN A 20 -2.65 -2.51 1.68
N LEU A 21 -1.63 -1.86 1.13
CA LEU A 21 -1.32 -0.46 1.34
C LEU A 21 -2.03 0.36 0.25
N TYR A 22 -2.52 1.54 0.64
CA TYR A 22 -3.19 2.48 -0.26
C TYR A 22 -2.44 3.81 -0.22
N ILE A 23 -1.92 4.24 -1.37
CA ILE A 23 -1.02 5.39 -1.47
C ILE A 23 -1.69 6.43 -2.39
N PRO A 24 -2.34 7.47 -1.84
CA PRO A 24 -2.95 8.53 -2.65
C PRO A 24 -1.88 9.45 -3.23
N PHE A 25 -1.90 9.64 -4.54
CA PHE A 25 -0.98 10.53 -5.25
C PHE A 25 -1.55 10.95 -6.60
N ASP A 26 -1.48 12.24 -6.91
CA ASP A 26 -1.87 12.84 -8.20
C ASP A 26 -3.24 12.36 -8.73
N GLY A 27 -4.27 12.48 -7.89
CA GLY A 27 -5.65 12.09 -8.21
C GLY A 27 -5.89 10.57 -8.30
N ASN A 28 -4.87 9.75 -8.08
CA ASN A 28 -4.93 8.29 -8.13
C ASN A 28 -4.65 7.66 -6.75
N ILE A 29 -5.08 6.42 -6.55
CA ILE A 29 -4.70 5.61 -5.39
C ILE A 29 -3.92 4.41 -5.90
N TYR A 30 -2.61 4.41 -5.64
CA TYR A 30 -1.76 3.26 -5.90
C TYR A 30 -1.97 2.22 -4.80
N VAL A 31 -2.05 0.96 -5.17
CA VAL A 31 -2.33 -0.14 -4.23
C VAL A 31 -1.26 -1.21 -4.39
N CYS A 32 -0.73 -1.71 -3.28
CA CYS A 32 0.17 -2.85 -3.28
C CYS A 32 -0.07 -3.75 -2.05
N PRO A 33 0.29 -5.05 -2.13
CA PRO A 33 0.31 -5.93 -0.96
C PRO A 33 1.31 -5.43 0.09
N GLU A 34 1.02 -5.68 1.36
CA GLU A 34 1.95 -5.35 2.47
C GLU A 34 3.32 -6.03 2.33
N LEU A 35 3.39 -7.15 1.60
CA LEU A 35 4.63 -7.86 1.30
C LEU A 35 5.54 -7.18 0.26
N ILE A 36 5.21 -5.98 -0.24
CA ILE A 36 6.09 -5.23 -1.17
C ILE A 36 7.53 -5.07 -0.64
N THR A 37 7.69 -4.84 0.66
CA THR A 37 9.02 -4.72 1.29
C THR A 37 9.79 -6.04 1.29
N HIS A 38 9.09 -7.16 1.47
CA HIS A 38 9.66 -8.49 1.32
C HIS A 38 10.13 -8.73 -0.12
N TYR A 39 9.30 -8.40 -1.12
CA TYR A 39 9.70 -8.54 -2.53
C TYR A 39 10.92 -7.67 -2.89
N ILE A 40 11.02 -6.45 -2.35
CA ILE A 40 12.20 -5.59 -2.55
C ILE A 40 13.45 -6.23 -1.92
N ASN A 41 13.37 -6.65 -0.65
CA ASN A 41 14.53 -7.08 0.11
C ASN A 41 15.00 -8.50 -0.26
N ALA A 42 14.07 -9.44 -0.46
CA ALA A 42 14.36 -10.86 -0.69
C ALA A 42 14.46 -11.22 -2.17
N HIS A 43 13.76 -10.48 -3.04
CA HIS A 43 13.63 -10.80 -4.46
C HIS A 43 14.04 -9.67 -5.39
N LEU A 44 14.67 -8.61 -4.86
CA LEU A 44 15.19 -7.47 -5.62
C LEU A 44 14.16 -6.82 -6.53
N TYR A 45 12.87 -6.93 -6.16
CA TYR A 45 11.81 -6.24 -6.88
C TYR A 45 12.09 -4.73 -6.82
N SER A 46 12.08 -4.10 -7.99
CA SER A 46 12.23 -2.65 -8.13
C SER A 46 10.87 -2.05 -8.47
N PRO A 47 10.20 -1.36 -7.53
CA PRO A 47 8.92 -0.72 -7.83
C PRO A 47 9.08 0.37 -8.91
N PRO A 48 8.04 0.62 -9.73
CA PRO A 48 8.04 1.72 -10.68
C PRO A 48 8.39 3.06 -10.01
N SER A 49 9.17 3.92 -10.67
CA SER A 49 9.59 5.21 -10.09
C SER A 49 8.42 6.07 -9.63
N ILE A 50 7.34 6.13 -10.41
CA ILE A 50 6.12 6.87 -10.05
C ILE A 50 5.47 6.37 -8.74
N PHE A 51 5.59 5.07 -8.46
CA PHE A 51 5.12 4.50 -7.20
C PHE A 51 6.02 4.93 -6.04
N CYS A 52 7.34 4.94 -6.25
CA CYS A 52 8.28 5.46 -5.27
C CYS A 52 8.03 6.95 -4.97
N ASP A 53 7.80 7.76 -6.00
CA ASP A 53 7.44 9.18 -5.85
C ASP A 53 6.14 9.35 -5.05
N ALA A 54 5.13 8.52 -5.34
CA ALA A 54 3.88 8.49 -4.59
C ALA A 54 4.10 8.14 -3.11
N VAL A 55 4.93 7.14 -2.80
CA VAL A 55 5.25 6.75 -1.42
C VAL A 55 5.97 7.87 -0.69
N LEU A 56 6.95 8.51 -1.32
CA LEU A 56 7.72 9.61 -0.73
C LEU A 56 6.88 10.87 -0.48
N ALA A 57 5.89 11.13 -1.33
CA ALA A 57 4.96 12.25 -1.16
C ALA A 57 3.80 11.95 -0.19
N CYS A 58 3.57 10.68 0.13
CA CYS A 58 2.45 10.25 0.97
C CYS A 58 2.66 10.68 2.43
N PRO A 59 1.71 11.42 3.03
CA PRO A 59 1.78 11.75 4.46
C PRO A 59 1.72 10.48 5.32
N PRO A 60 2.14 10.55 6.59
CA PRO A 60 2.03 9.42 7.51
C PRO A 60 0.61 8.82 7.49
N MET A 61 0.52 7.51 7.31
CA MET A 61 -0.77 6.81 7.28
C MET A 61 -1.57 7.10 8.55
N ASN A 62 -2.89 7.16 8.42
CA ASN A 62 -3.85 7.55 9.45
C ASN A 62 -3.80 9.04 9.90
N SER A 63 -2.84 9.84 9.44
CA SER A 63 -2.85 11.29 9.65
C SER A 63 -4.04 11.96 8.95
N MET A 64 -4.39 13.18 9.39
CA MET A 64 -5.41 13.98 8.71
C MET A 64 -5.00 14.33 7.28
N GLY A 65 -3.71 14.59 7.02
CA GLY A 65 -3.20 14.86 5.68
C GLY A 65 -3.42 13.68 4.74
N TYR A 66 -3.10 12.47 5.21
CA TYR A 66 -3.34 11.23 4.46
C TYR A 66 -4.83 11.02 4.14
N LYS A 67 -5.72 11.19 5.13
CA LYS A 67 -7.17 11.04 4.92
C LYS A 67 -7.73 12.07 3.94
N ARG A 68 -7.28 13.32 4.00
CA ARG A 68 -7.67 14.36 3.04
C ARG A 68 -7.24 14.00 1.62
N LEU A 69 -6.01 13.52 1.43
CA LEU A 69 -5.53 13.10 0.11
C LEU A 69 -6.26 11.86 -0.40
N LEU A 70 -6.55 10.87 0.46
CA LEU A 70 -7.38 9.72 0.09
C LEU A 70 -8.74 10.17 -0.45
N LEU A 71 -9.42 11.09 0.24
CA LEU A 71 -10.71 11.61 -0.21
C LEU A 71 -10.60 12.40 -1.53
N ALA A 72 -9.53 13.18 -1.69
CA ALA A 72 -9.25 13.92 -2.93
C ALA A 72 -8.98 12.99 -4.13
N CYS A 73 -8.49 11.77 -3.89
CA CYS A 73 -8.29 10.73 -4.91
C CYS A 73 -9.46 9.74 -4.98
N ASN A 74 -10.68 10.18 -4.61
CA ASN A 74 -11.91 9.37 -4.67
C ASN A 74 -11.90 8.10 -3.81
N GLY A 75 -11.15 8.10 -2.71
CA GLY A 75 -11.01 6.97 -1.78
C GLY A 75 -12.10 6.88 -0.69
N GLN A 76 -13.31 7.42 -0.91
CA GLN A 76 -14.34 7.50 0.15
C GLN A 76 -14.76 6.12 0.68
N VAL A 77 -14.66 5.07 -0.13
CA VAL A 77 -14.98 3.69 0.30
C VAL A 77 -13.93 3.11 1.26
N LEU A 78 -12.69 3.61 1.19
CA LEU A 78 -11.57 3.17 2.01
C LEU A 78 -11.53 3.86 3.38
N TRP A 79 -12.25 4.98 3.52
CA TRP A 79 -12.33 5.73 4.77
C TRP A 79 -13.74 6.27 4.97
N LYS A 80 -14.44 5.77 5.98
CA LYS A 80 -15.66 6.40 6.48
C LYS A 80 -15.29 7.36 7.61
N PRO A 81 -15.71 8.64 7.56
CA PRO A 81 -15.60 9.50 8.73
C PRO A 81 -16.37 8.87 9.91
N PRO A 82 -15.97 9.12 11.16
CA PRO A 82 -16.76 8.73 12.31
C PRO A 82 -18.19 9.24 12.12
N SER A 83 -19.19 8.38 12.33
CA SER A 83 -20.58 8.82 12.39
C SER A 83 -20.74 9.85 13.50
N GLU A 84 -21.31 11.01 13.18
CA GLU A 84 -21.78 12.00 14.17
C GLU A 84 -22.73 11.39 15.21
#